data_AF-A0A6J3HZE5-F1
#
_entry.id   AF-A0A6J3HZE5-F1
#
_cell.length_a   1.000
_cell.length_b   1.000
_cell.length_c   1.000
_cell.angle_alpha   90.00
_cell.angle_beta   90.00
_cell.angle_gamma   90.00
#
_symmetry.space_group_name_H-M   'P 1'
#
loop_
_entity.id
_entity.type
_entity.pdbx_description
1 polymer ?
#
loop_
_entity_poly.entity_id
_entity_poly.type
_entity_poly.pdbx_seq_one_letter_code
_entity_poly.pdbx_strand_id
1 'polypeptide(L)'
;MQQVLDNLGSLPNATGAAELDLIFLRGIMESPIVRSLAKAHERLEETKLEAVRDNNLELVQEILRDLAQLAEQSSTAAELARILQEPHFQSLLETHDSVASKTYETPPPSPGLDPTFSNQPVPPDAVRMVGIRKTAGEHLGVTFRVEGGELVIARILHGGMVAQQGLLHVGDIIKEVNGQLVGSDPRALQELLRNASGSVILKILPSYQEPHLPRQVFVKCHFDYDPARDSLIPCKEAGLHFNAGDLLQIVNQDDANWWQACHVEGGSAGLIPSQLLEEKRKAFVKRDLELTPNSGTLCGSLSGKKKKRMMYLTTKNAEFDRHELLIYEEVARMPPFRRKTLVLIGAQGVGRRSLKNKLIMWDPDRYGTTVPYTSRRPKDSEREGQGYSFVSRGEMEADIRAGRYLEHGEYEGNLYGTRIDSIRGVVAAGKVCVLDVNPQAVKVLRTAEFVPYVVFIEAPDFETLRAMNRAALESGVSTKQLTEADLRRTVEESSRIQRGYGHYFDLCLVNSNLERTFRELQAAMEKLRTEPQWVPVSWVY
;
A
#
# COMPACT_ATOMS: atom_id res chain seq x y z
N MET A 1 26.87 18.07 -27.64
CA MET A 1 26.76 17.28 -28.90
C MET A 1 27.47 17.92 -30.10
N GLN A 2 27.26 19.21 -30.39
CA GLN A 2 27.91 19.90 -31.51
C GLN A 2 29.45 19.87 -31.43
N GLN A 3 30.00 20.08 -30.23
CA GLN A 3 31.43 20.03 -29.95
C GLN A 3 32.09 18.66 -30.27
N VAL A 4 31.35 17.56 -30.18
CA VAL A 4 31.84 16.21 -30.52
C VAL A 4 31.89 16.03 -32.04
N LEU A 5 30.90 16.57 -32.78
CA LEU A 5 30.89 16.57 -34.25
C LEU A 5 32.02 17.44 -34.83
N ASP A 6 32.29 18.58 -34.22
CA ASP A 6 33.35 19.48 -34.65
C ASP A 6 34.73 18.85 -34.42
N ASN A 7 34.92 18.14 -33.30
CA ASN A 7 36.15 17.41 -32.99
C ASN A 7 36.35 16.15 -33.87
N LEU A 8 35.27 15.52 -34.34
CA LEU A 8 35.35 14.37 -35.26
C LEU A 8 35.92 14.76 -36.63
N GLY A 9 35.72 16.01 -37.07
CA GLY A 9 36.26 16.54 -38.31
C GLY A 9 37.75 16.93 -38.25
N SER A 10 38.30 17.08 -37.04
CA SER A 10 39.70 17.51 -36.82
C SER A 10 40.64 16.38 -36.38
N LEU A 11 40.16 15.14 -36.32
CA LEU A 11 40.99 13.99 -35.95
C LEU A 11 42.01 13.68 -37.06
N PRO A 12 43.32 13.70 -36.78
CA PRO A 12 44.31 13.30 -37.77
C PRO A 12 44.18 11.81 -38.09
N ASN A 13 44.45 11.42 -39.35
CA ASN A 13 44.42 10.04 -39.87
C ASN A 13 45.34 9.03 -39.13
N ALA A 14 45.98 9.41 -38.02
CA ALA A 14 46.90 8.60 -37.25
C ALA A 14 46.25 7.86 -36.06
N THR A 15 44.95 8.03 -35.78
CA THR A 15 44.30 7.44 -34.58
C THR A 15 43.77 6.02 -34.76
N GLY A 16 44.20 5.27 -35.77
CA GLY A 16 43.92 3.82 -35.89
C GLY A 16 42.44 3.41 -36.01
N ALA A 17 41.51 4.37 -36.03
CA ALA A 17 40.10 4.13 -36.26
C ALA A 17 39.88 3.95 -37.77
N ALA A 18 39.20 2.87 -38.16
CA ALA A 18 38.87 2.65 -39.57
C ALA A 18 37.97 3.79 -40.06
N GLU A 19 38.28 4.33 -41.25
CA GLU A 19 37.58 5.47 -41.83
C GLU A 19 36.05 5.25 -41.92
N LEU A 20 35.63 3.99 -42.14
CA LEU A 20 34.23 3.58 -42.11
C LEU A 20 33.56 3.79 -40.74
N ASP A 21 34.25 3.54 -39.63
CA ASP A 21 33.68 3.68 -38.29
C ASP A 21 33.47 5.15 -37.92
N LEU A 22 34.37 6.03 -38.36
CA LEU A 22 34.23 7.48 -38.19
C LEU A 22 33.07 8.03 -39.03
N ILE A 23 32.91 7.54 -40.27
CA ILE A 23 31.77 7.89 -41.13
C ILE A 23 30.46 7.39 -40.51
N PHE A 24 30.44 6.17 -39.98
CA PHE A 24 29.28 5.58 -39.32
C PHE A 24 28.90 6.36 -38.06
N LEU A 25 29.88 6.69 -37.20
CA LEU A 25 29.66 7.48 -35.99
C LEU A 25 29.14 8.89 -36.32
N ARG A 26 29.71 9.53 -37.35
CA ARG A 26 29.20 10.81 -37.86
C ARG A 26 27.75 10.67 -38.34
N GLY A 27 27.42 9.60 -39.07
CA GLY A 27 26.05 9.32 -39.53
C GLY A 27 25.05 9.13 -38.38
N ILE A 28 25.46 8.46 -37.29
CA ILE A 28 24.64 8.34 -36.07
C ILE A 28 24.45 9.71 -35.41
N MET A 29 25.51 10.48 -35.26
CA MET A 29 25.48 11.79 -34.58
C MET A 29 24.74 12.87 -35.39
N GLU A 30 24.74 12.78 -36.71
CA GLU A 30 23.97 13.64 -37.60
C GLU A 30 22.51 13.20 -37.75
N SER A 31 22.17 11.98 -37.30
CA SER A 31 20.82 11.43 -37.37
C SER A 31 19.80 12.38 -36.72
N PRO A 32 18.70 12.71 -37.43
CA PRO A 32 17.63 13.54 -36.88
C PRO A 32 17.06 12.98 -35.59
N ILE A 33 17.06 11.65 -35.44
CA ILE A 33 16.56 10.95 -34.26
C ILE A 33 17.48 11.19 -33.06
N VAL A 34 18.80 11.03 -33.23
CA VAL A 34 19.79 11.22 -32.17
C VAL A 34 19.86 12.68 -31.74
N ARG A 35 19.81 13.63 -32.70
CA ARG A 35 19.73 15.07 -32.38
C ARG A 35 18.44 15.43 -31.66
N SER A 36 17.32 14.83 -32.03
CA SER A 36 16.04 15.05 -31.34
C SER A 36 16.04 14.45 -29.93
N LEU A 37 16.67 13.29 -29.74
CA LEU A 37 16.88 12.67 -28.43
C LEU A 37 17.79 13.51 -27.53
N ALA A 38 18.87 14.06 -28.08
CA ALA A 38 19.76 14.96 -27.35
C ALA A 38 19.06 16.25 -26.90
N LYS A 39 18.30 16.88 -27.81
CA LYS A 39 17.47 18.06 -27.49
C LYS A 39 16.35 17.74 -26.51
N ALA A 40 15.83 16.51 -26.53
CA ALA A 40 14.84 16.05 -25.56
C ALA A 40 15.49 15.81 -24.20
N HIS A 41 16.71 15.27 -24.15
CA HIS A 41 17.48 15.08 -22.93
C HIS A 41 17.87 16.43 -22.30
N GLU A 42 18.38 17.39 -23.09
CA GLU A 42 18.66 18.77 -22.65
C GLU A 42 17.40 19.54 -22.19
N ARG A 43 16.20 19.13 -22.62
CA ARG A 43 14.91 19.68 -22.15
C ARG A 43 14.30 18.93 -20.97
N LEU A 44 14.77 17.71 -20.70
CA LEU A 44 14.31 16.87 -19.60
C LEU A 44 15.23 16.98 -18.37
N GLU A 45 16.46 17.42 -18.56
CA GLU A 45 17.32 17.85 -17.46
C GLU A 45 16.86 19.24 -16.98
N GLU A 46 16.24 19.21 -15.79
CA GLU A 46 16.11 20.30 -14.82
C GLU A 46 15.02 21.37 -15.04
N THR A 47 13.76 21.02 -14.75
CA THR A 47 13.03 21.90 -13.82
C THR A 47 13.63 21.65 -12.44
N LYS A 48 14.69 22.38 -12.10
CA LYS A 48 15.16 22.47 -10.72
C LYS A 48 14.03 23.07 -9.89
N LEU A 49 13.39 22.25 -9.07
CA LEU A 49 12.45 22.71 -8.07
C LEU A 49 13.29 23.43 -7.01
N GLU A 50 13.22 24.76 -6.99
CA GLU A 50 13.83 25.58 -5.95
C GLU A 50 12.78 25.91 -4.90
N ALA A 51 13.18 25.81 -3.63
CA ALA A 51 12.30 26.20 -2.54
C ALA A 51 12.04 27.72 -2.62
N VAL A 52 10.79 28.12 -2.40
CA VAL A 52 10.39 29.54 -2.46
C VAL A 52 11.07 30.35 -1.36
N ARG A 53 11.30 29.72 -0.19
CA ARG A 53 12.06 30.22 0.97
C ARG A 53 12.63 29.04 1.75
N ASP A 54 13.56 29.32 2.65
CA ASP A 54 14.28 28.36 3.49
C ASP A 54 14.25 28.70 4.99
N ASN A 55 13.47 29.73 5.39
CA ASN A 55 13.39 30.25 6.75
C ASN A 55 11.96 30.44 7.26
N ASN A 56 11.06 29.51 6.94
CA ASN A 56 9.67 29.57 7.37
C ASN A 56 9.50 29.47 8.90
N LEU A 57 10.42 28.82 9.60
CA LEU A 57 10.40 28.72 11.06
C LEU A 57 10.57 30.10 11.72
N GLU A 58 11.53 30.89 11.24
CA GLU A 58 11.75 32.27 11.70
C GLU A 58 10.51 33.13 11.42
N LEU A 59 9.94 33.01 10.23
CA LEU A 59 8.73 33.74 9.84
C LEU A 59 7.56 33.44 10.78
N VAL A 60 7.37 32.16 11.16
CA VAL A 60 6.32 31.79 12.11
C VAL A 60 6.59 32.34 13.51
N GLN A 61 7.84 32.41 13.96
CA GLN A 61 8.19 33.05 15.22
C GLN A 61 7.89 34.55 15.22
N GLU A 62 8.13 35.25 14.11
CA GLU A 62 7.75 36.66 13.94
C GLU A 62 6.23 36.84 14.01
N ILE A 63 5.48 36.00 13.27
CA ILE A 63 4.02 36.00 13.28
C ILE A 63 3.48 35.74 14.68
N LEU A 64 4.06 34.78 15.42
CA LEU A 64 3.65 34.47 16.80
C LEU A 64 3.89 35.63 17.77
N ARG A 65 4.99 36.37 17.59
CA ARG A 65 5.30 37.57 18.38
C ARG A 65 4.29 38.69 18.11
N ASP A 66 3.89 38.87 16.85
CA ASP A 66 2.89 39.86 16.46
C ASP A 66 1.48 39.45 16.92
N LEU A 67 1.17 38.15 16.85
CA LEU A 67 -0.10 37.58 17.32
C LEU A 67 -0.23 37.59 18.84
N ALA A 68 0.86 37.59 19.60
CA ALA A 68 0.81 37.59 21.07
C ALA A 68 0.01 38.77 21.63
N GLN A 69 0.11 39.94 21.01
CA GLN A 69 -0.64 41.14 21.42
C GLN A 69 -2.13 41.05 21.06
N LEU A 70 -2.48 40.25 20.04
CA LEU A 70 -3.83 40.09 19.52
C LEU A 70 -4.56 38.88 20.14
N ALA A 71 -3.82 37.90 20.63
CA ALA A 71 -4.35 36.66 21.21
C ALA A 71 -5.15 36.90 22.48
N GLU A 72 -4.83 37.95 23.26
CA GLU A 72 -5.61 38.34 24.44
C GLU A 72 -7.01 38.90 24.08
N GLN A 73 -7.18 39.39 22.84
CA GLN A 73 -8.39 40.10 22.42
C GLN A 73 -9.22 39.36 21.38
N SER A 74 -8.66 38.32 20.75
CA SER A 74 -9.32 37.57 19.68
C SER A 74 -9.13 36.06 19.84
N SER A 75 -10.24 35.34 19.95
CA SER A 75 -10.24 33.87 19.99
C SER A 75 -9.66 33.25 18.72
N THR A 76 -9.82 33.92 17.58
CA THR A 76 -9.25 33.47 16.29
C THR A 76 -7.74 33.66 16.25
N ALA A 77 -7.23 34.76 16.82
CA ALA A 77 -5.78 34.97 16.96
C ALA A 77 -5.16 33.96 17.93
N ALA A 78 -5.87 33.65 19.03
CA ALA A 78 -5.45 32.61 19.98
C ALA A 78 -5.45 31.20 19.35
N GLU A 79 -6.46 30.87 18.54
CA GLU A 79 -6.52 29.60 17.81
C GLU A 79 -5.40 29.48 16.77
N LEU A 80 -5.14 30.55 16.01
CA LEU A 80 -4.04 30.58 15.03
C LEU A 80 -2.68 30.43 15.73
N ALA A 81 -2.46 31.13 16.84
CA ALA A 81 -1.25 30.99 17.64
C ALA A 81 -1.08 29.55 18.16
N ARG A 82 -2.18 28.91 18.61
CA ARG A 82 -2.16 27.51 19.05
C ARG A 82 -1.76 26.55 17.93
N ILE A 83 -2.35 26.69 16.73
CA ILE A 83 -2.03 25.84 15.56
C ILE A 83 -0.57 26.01 15.15
N LEU A 84 -0.10 27.26 15.06
CA LEU A 84 1.29 27.56 14.69
C LEU A 84 2.29 27.02 15.72
N GLN A 85 1.90 26.86 16.98
CA GLN A 85 2.73 26.28 18.05
C GLN A 85 2.61 24.75 18.17
N GLU A 86 1.75 24.07 17.39
CA GLU A 86 1.61 22.62 17.50
C GLU A 86 2.93 21.92 17.09
N PRO A 87 3.38 20.91 17.86
CA PRO A 87 4.68 20.25 17.61
C PRO A 87 4.82 19.71 16.20
N HIS A 88 3.75 19.11 15.65
CA HIS A 88 3.76 18.56 14.30
C HIS A 88 3.86 19.64 13.22
N PHE A 89 3.29 20.82 13.45
CA PHE A 89 3.36 21.94 12.52
C PHE A 89 4.75 22.57 12.54
N GLN A 90 5.34 22.74 13.72
CA GLN A 90 6.73 23.19 13.89
C GLN A 90 7.72 22.22 13.25
N SER A 91 7.60 20.91 13.52
CA SER A 91 8.46 19.89 12.90
C SER A 91 8.32 19.82 11.37
N LEU A 92 7.11 20.08 10.84
CA LEU A 92 6.89 20.15 9.39
C LEU A 92 7.66 21.34 8.77
N LEU A 93 7.66 22.50 9.43
CA LEU A 93 8.39 23.68 8.98
C LEU A 93 9.90 23.51 9.12
N GLU A 94 10.38 22.92 10.22
CA GLU A 94 11.80 22.55 10.40
C GLU A 94 12.26 21.59 9.29
N THR A 95 11.45 20.58 8.97
CA THR A 95 11.76 19.63 7.89
C THR A 95 11.76 20.33 6.54
N HIS A 96 10.78 21.20 6.30
CA HIS A 96 10.73 22.03 5.08
C HIS A 96 12.00 22.87 4.94
N ASP A 97 12.39 23.63 5.96
CA ASP A 97 13.53 24.54 5.92
C ASP A 97 14.86 23.76 5.77
N SER A 98 14.99 22.60 6.41
CA SER A 98 16.13 21.68 6.24
C SER A 98 16.23 21.12 4.81
N VAL A 99 15.10 20.76 4.19
CA VAL A 99 15.08 20.30 2.79
C VAL A 99 15.33 21.46 1.83
N ALA A 100 14.74 22.64 2.09
CA ALA A 100 14.88 23.84 1.29
C ALA A 100 16.32 24.38 1.27
N SER A 101 16.97 24.40 2.43
CA SER A 101 18.39 24.78 2.59
C SER A 101 19.37 23.64 2.27
N LYS A 102 18.87 22.51 1.76
CA LYS A 102 19.65 21.33 1.34
C LYS A 102 20.55 20.75 2.43
N THR A 103 20.16 20.88 3.69
CA THR A 103 20.90 20.37 4.86
C THR A 103 20.77 18.85 5.05
N TYR A 104 20.12 18.15 4.12
CA TYR A 104 20.02 16.69 4.13
C TYR A 104 21.33 15.99 3.70
N GLU A 105 22.30 16.72 3.15
CA GLU A 105 23.66 16.21 2.93
C GLU A 105 24.55 16.50 4.16
N THR A 106 24.68 15.46 5.01
CA THR A 106 25.52 15.34 6.22
C THR A 106 25.22 16.29 7.40
N PRO A 107 24.75 15.78 8.55
CA PRO A 107 24.78 16.53 9.79
C PRO A 107 26.12 16.35 10.55
N PRO A 108 26.64 17.41 11.21
CA PRO A 108 27.66 17.32 12.25
C PRO A 108 27.07 16.75 13.56
N PRO A 109 27.89 16.28 14.52
CA PRO A 109 27.40 15.64 15.73
C PRO A 109 27.10 16.62 16.89
N SER A 110 26.10 16.23 17.70
CA SER A 110 25.81 16.64 19.11
C SER A 110 25.03 17.95 19.32
N PRO A 111 24.31 18.20 20.45
CA PRO A 111 24.13 17.43 21.70
C PRO A 111 22.65 17.13 22.09
N GLY A 112 22.43 16.26 23.08
CA GLY A 112 21.10 15.81 23.53
C GLY A 112 20.70 16.19 24.96
N LEU A 113 19.58 15.55 25.37
CA LEU A 113 18.87 15.45 26.67
C LEU A 113 17.62 16.36 26.77
N ASP A 114 16.41 15.90 27.14
CA ASP A 114 15.89 14.65 27.75
C ASP A 114 14.34 14.64 27.61
N PRO A 115 13.55 13.52 27.70
CA PRO A 115 13.42 12.76 28.96
C PRO A 115 13.08 11.25 28.85
N THR A 116 13.52 10.51 29.88
CA THR A 116 12.90 9.30 30.47
C THR A 116 11.49 8.94 29.94
N PHE A 117 11.22 7.75 29.42
CA PHE A 117 11.32 6.47 30.11
C PHE A 117 11.51 5.29 29.15
N SER A 118 12.55 4.50 29.44
CA SER A 118 12.72 3.08 29.11
C SER A 118 12.76 2.70 27.63
N ASN A 119 13.68 3.30 26.86
CA ASN A 119 14.31 2.70 25.67
C ASN A 119 15.49 3.59 25.28
N GLN A 120 16.70 3.30 25.79
CA GLN A 120 17.91 3.96 25.30
C GLN A 120 18.72 2.99 24.42
N PRO A 121 19.05 3.38 23.17
CA PRO A 121 20.07 2.70 22.40
C PRO A 121 21.42 2.86 23.07
N VAL A 122 22.15 1.77 23.17
CA VAL A 122 23.51 1.72 23.72
C VAL A 122 24.44 2.63 22.89
N PRO A 123 25.26 3.52 23.50
CA PRO A 123 26.13 4.46 22.78
C PRO A 123 27.07 3.78 21.76
N PRO A 124 27.47 4.47 20.67
CA PRO A 124 28.36 3.90 19.64
C PRO A 124 29.75 3.48 20.16
N ASP A 125 30.18 3.99 21.31
CA ASP A 125 31.43 3.60 22.01
C ASP A 125 31.20 2.70 23.23
N ALA A 126 29.96 2.28 23.49
CA ALA A 126 29.67 1.46 24.65
C ALA A 126 30.12 0.02 24.43
N VAL A 127 31.15 -0.34 25.19
CA VAL A 127 31.74 -1.67 25.19
C VAL A 127 30.70 -2.69 25.69
N ARG A 128 30.35 -3.66 24.83
CA ARG A 128 29.50 -4.80 25.19
C ARG A 128 30.37 -5.93 25.72
N MET A 129 30.04 -6.48 26.88
CA MET A 129 30.67 -7.70 27.38
C MET A 129 29.85 -8.91 26.95
N VAL A 130 30.50 -9.84 26.27
CA VAL A 130 29.89 -11.06 25.75
C VAL A 130 30.55 -12.27 26.40
N GLY A 131 29.78 -13.05 27.15
CA GLY A 131 30.22 -14.34 27.69
C GLY A 131 29.91 -15.46 26.71
N ILE A 132 30.94 -16.16 26.25
CA ILE A 132 30.84 -17.33 25.36
C ILE A 132 31.36 -18.57 26.10
N ARG A 133 30.65 -19.69 25.99
CA ARG A 133 31.12 -20.99 26.53
C ARG A 133 31.84 -21.76 25.45
N LYS A 134 33.13 -22.02 25.63
CA LYS A 134 34.03 -22.65 24.66
C LYS A 134 34.56 -24.00 25.15
N THR A 135 34.40 -25.04 24.35
CA THR A 135 35.05 -26.35 24.60
C THR A 135 36.53 -26.29 24.25
N ALA A 136 37.38 -27.00 24.99
CA ALA A 136 38.82 -27.06 24.71
C ALA A 136 39.06 -27.62 23.29
N GLY A 137 39.89 -26.92 22.49
CA GLY A 137 40.18 -27.31 21.10
C GLY A 137 39.14 -26.90 20.04
N GLU A 138 37.94 -26.45 20.45
CA GLU A 138 36.89 -26.00 19.52
C GLU A 138 37.15 -24.56 19.03
N HIS A 139 36.88 -24.28 17.76
CA HIS A 139 37.00 -22.93 17.21
C HIS A 139 35.69 -22.14 17.37
N LEU A 140 35.79 -20.82 17.49
CA LEU A 140 34.61 -19.93 17.56
C LEU A 140 33.73 -19.95 16.30
N GLY A 141 34.30 -20.36 15.16
CA GLY A 141 33.60 -20.29 13.89
C GLY A 141 33.47 -18.85 13.38
N VAL A 142 34.48 -18.02 13.60
CA VAL A 142 34.55 -16.64 13.10
C VAL A 142 35.86 -16.42 12.38
N THR A 143 35.85 -15.51 11.41
CA THR A 143 37.04 -15.01 10.73
C THR A 143 37.21 -13.53 11.04
N PHE A 144 38.46 -13.07 11.12
CA PHE A 144 38.79 -11.70 11.45
C PHE A 144 39.49 -11.02 10.28
N ARG A 145 39.28 -9.71 10.14
CA ARG A 145 40.08 -8.81 9.30
C ARG A 145 40.63 -7.68 10.16
N VAL A 146 41.74 -7.08 9.73
CA VAL A 146 42.30 -5.90 10.36
C VAL A 146 41.83 -4.67 9.60
N GLU A 147 41.17 -3.75 10.27
CA GLU A 147 40.66 -2.50 9.70
C GLU A 147 40.99 -1.34 10.65
N GLY A 148 41.73 -0.33 10.18
CA GLY A 148 42.14 0.79 11.04
C GLY A 148 43.04 0.42 12.24
N GLY A 149 43.69 -0.75 12.22
CA GLY A 149 44.45 -1.28 13.36
C GLY A 149 43.63 -2.11 14.36
N GLU A 150 42.34 -2.27 14.10
CA GLU A 150 41.40 -3.01 14.95
C GLU A 150 41.04 -4.37 14.35
N LEU A 151 40.78 -5.37 15.20
CA LEU A 151 40.34 -6.69 14.77
C LEU A 151 38.82 -6.75 14.68
N VAL A 152 38.33 -6.74 13.44
CA VAL A 152 36.92 -6.76 13.07
C VAL A 152 36.49 -8.17 12.68
N ILE A 153 35.33 -8.64 13.17
CA ILE A 153 34.73 -9.89 12.70
C ILE A 153 34.31 -9.74 11.24
N ALA A 154 34.97 -10.48 10.34
CA ALA A 154 34.72 -10.43 8.90
C ALA A 154 33.62 -11.40 8.43
N ARG A 155 33.50 -12.56 9.09
CA ARG A 155 32.50 -13.58 8.75
C ARG A 155 32.24 -14.48 9.95
N ILE A 156 31.00 -14.91 10.12
CA ILE A 156 30.60 -15.96 11.06
C ILE A 156 30.26 -17.20 10.23
N LEU A 157 30.89 -18.33 10.55
CA LEU A 157 30.71 -19.61 9.87
C LEU A 157 29.41 -20.26 10.35
N HIS A 158 28.51 -20.55 9.42
CA HIS A 158 27.24 -21.20 9.71
C HIS A 158 27.47 -22.58 10.37
N GLY A 159 26.72 -22.87 11.44
CA GLY A 159 26.88 -24.09 12.25
C GLY A 159 27.97 -24.02 13.31
N GLY A 160 28.85 -23.00 13.31
CA GLY A 160 29.85 -22.77 14.36
C GLY A 160 29.27 -22.24 15.67
N MET A 161 30.05 -22.33 16.75
CA MET A 161 29.62 -21.95 18.11
C MET A 161 29.06 -20.53 18.21
N VAL A 162 29.70 -19.55 17.56
CA VAL A 162 29.21 -18.15 17.54
C VAL A 162 27.89 -18.02 16.79
N ALA A 163 27.70 -18.76 15.69
CA ALA A 163 26.45 -18.76 14.94
C ALA A 163 25.28 -19.34 15.76
N GLN A 164 25.55 -20.38 16.57
CA GLN A 164 24.53 -21.00 17.42
C GLN A 164 24.11 -20.12 18.60
N GLN A 165 25.05 -19.34 19.17
CA GLN A 165 24.77 -18.47 20.32
C GLN A 165 24.21 -17.10 19.91
N GLY A 166 24.52 -16.62 18.70
CA GLY A 166 23.99 -15.35 18.18
C GLY A 166 24.45 -14.09 18.93
N LEU A 167 25.54 -14.18 19.71
CA LEU A 167 26.00 -13.10 20.59
C LEU A 167 27.01 -12.13 19.94
N LEU A 168 27.58 -12.51 18.80
CA LEU A 168 28.52 -11.69 18.02
C LEU A 168 28.00 -11.55 16.60
N HIS A 169 28.29 -10.41 15.97
CA HIS A 169 27.86 -10.09 14.62
C HIS A 169 29.06 -9.76 13.71
N VAL A 170 28.86 -9.87 12.40
CA VAL A 170 29.84 -9.39 11.42
C VAL A 170 29.96 -7.87 11.58
N GLY A 171 31.20 -7.39 11.67
CA GLY A 171 31.51 -5.99 11.97
C GLY A 171 31.93 -5.73 13.42
N ASP A 172 31.57 -6.58 14.39
CA ASP A 172 31.96 -6.36 15.79
C ASP A 172 33.50 -6.32 15.94
N ILE A 173 33.99 -5.36 16.73
CA ILE A 173 35.43 -5.21 17.02
C ILE A 173 35.73 -5.84 18.37
N ILE A 174 36.70 -6.76 18.43
CA ILE A 174 37.11 -7.36 19.70
C ILE A 174 38.25 -6.55 20.33
N LYS A 175 37.99 -6.01 21.53
CA LYS A 175 38.95 -5.19 22.29
C LYS A 175 39.69 -5.99 23.36
N GLU A 176 38.99 -6.87 24.08
CA GLU A 176 39.60 -7.72 25.10
C GLU A 176 39.04 -9.13 25.06
N VAL A 177 39.87 -10.09 25.47
CA VAL A 177 39.45 -11.46 25.76
C VAL A 177 39.99 -11.84 27.14
N ASN A 178 39.11 -12.23 28.06
CA ASN A 178 39.44 -12.57 29.44
C ASN A 178 40.28 -11.49 30.16
N GLY A 179 40.03 -10.21 29.86
CA GLY A 179 40.75 -9.07 30.43
C GLY A 179 42.12 -8.81 29.80
N GLN A 180 42.52 -9.55 28.77
CA GLN A 180 43.72 -9.27 27.98
C GLN A 180 43.36 -8.46 26.74
N LEU A 181 44.05 -7.33 26.54
CA LEU A 181 43.87 -6.48 25.36
C LEU A 181 44.29 -7.24 24.11
N VAL A 182 43.43 -7.14 23.10
CA VAL A 182 43.69 -7.73 21.79
C VAL A 182 44.39 -6.68 20.93
N GLY A 183 45.61 -6.98 20.48
CA GLY A 183 46.34 -6.14 19.53
C GLY A 183 45.86 -6.31 18.09
N SER A 184 46.54 -5.68 17.14
CA SER A 184 46.17 -5.71 15.72
C SER A 184 46.52 -7.02 14.98
N ASP A 185 47.12 -8.01 15.64
CA ASP A 185 47.54 -9.28 15.02
C ASP A 185 46.47 -10.38 15.19
N PRO A 186 45.82 -10.83 14.10
CA PRO A 186 44.84 -11.92 14.16
C PRO A 186 45.41 -13.22 14.73
N ARG A 187 46.71 -13.47 14.56
CA ARG A 187 47.36 -14.71 15.03
C ARG A 187 47.43 -14.74 16.55
N ALA A 188 47.79 -13.63 17.18
CA ALA A 188 47.81 -13.50 18.63
C ALA A 188 46.42 -13.77 19.25
N LEU A 189 45.36 -13.22 18.64
CA LEU A 189 43.97 -13.49 19.06
C LEU A 189 43.60 -14.97 18.89
N GLN A 190 43.99 -15.60 17.79
CA GLN A 190 43.75 -17.03 17.56
C GLN A 190 44.44 -17.90 18.61
N GLU A 191 45.68 -17.60 19.00
CA GLU A 191 46.39 -18.34 20.06
C GLU A 191 45.75 -18.17 21.43
N LEU A 192 45.33 -16.95 21.74
CA LEU A 192 44.69 -16.59 23.00
C LEU A 192 43.32 -17.30 23.15
N LEU A 193 42.56 -17.35 22.07
CA LEU A 193 41.30 -18.09 22.00
C LEU A 193 41.51 -19.60 21.98
N ARG A 194 42.57 -20.10 21.32
CA ARG A 194 42.91 -21.54 21.31
C ARG A 194 43.21 -22.05 22.72
N ASN A 195 43.94 -21.26 23.51
CA ASN A 195 44.34 -21.60 24.88
C ASN A 195 43.21 -21.39 25.91
N ALA A 196 42.20 -20.59 25.57
CA ALA A 196 41.02 -20.39 26.42
C ALA A 196 40.04 -21.57 26.33
N SER A 197 39.55 -22.05 27.48
CA SER A 197 38.51 -23.08 27.59
C SER A 197 37.56 -22.74 28.73
N GLY A 198 36.31 -23.20 28.65
CA GLY A 198 35.26 -22.84 29.61
C GLY A 198 34.59 -21.51 29.28
N SER A 199 34.41 -20.64 30.27
CA SER A 199 33.77 -19.34 30.08
C SER A 199 34.80 -18.32 29.57
N VAL A 200 34.65 -17.87 28.33
CA VAL A 200 35.46 -16.81 27.73
C VAL A 200 34.65 -15.53 27.70
N ILE A 201 35.20 -14.44 28.23
CA ILE A 201 34.54 -13.13 28.25
C ILE A 201 35.22 -12.23 27.23
N LEU A 202 34.45 -11.74 26.27
CA LEU A 202 34.90 -10.83 25.24
C LEU A 202 34.38 -9.43 25.55
N LYS A 203 35.25 -8.41 25.54
CA LYS A 203 34.81 -7.03 25.44
C LYS A 203 34.87 -6.61 23.99
N ILE A 204 33.75 -6.17 23.45
CA ILE A 204 33.62 -5.79 22.05
C ILE A 204 33.06 -4.38 21.92
N LEU A 205 33.43 -3.68 20.84
CA LEU A 205 32.65 -2.57 20.34
C LEU A 205 31.66 -3.14 19.31
N PRO A 206 30.35 -3.12 19.60
CA PRO A 206 29.36 -3.62 18.67
C PRO A 206 29.34 -2.70 17.43
N SER A 207 29.43 -3.28 16.23
CA SER A 207 29.28 -2.50 14.98
C SER A 207 27.82 -2.31 14.58
N TYR A 208 26.89 -2.83 15.39
CA TYR A 208 25.49 -2.95 15.04
C TYR A 208 24.61 -2.07 15.91
N GLN A 209 23.96 -1.08 15.29
CA GLN A 209 22.66 -0.57 15.74
C GLN A 209 21.65 -1.71 15.61
N GLU A 210 20.79 -1.89 16.60
CA GLU A 210 19.83 -3.00 16.82
C GLU A 210 19.49 -3.91 15.63
N PRO A 211 19.31 -5.23 15.86
CA PRO A 211 18.62 -6.06 14.89
C PRO A 211 17.24 -5.47 14.64
N HIS A 212 17.08 -4.82 13.50
CA HIS A 212 15.79 -4.81 12.84
C HIS A 212 15.43 -6.29 12.71
N LEU A 213 14.55 -6.77 13.58
CA LEU A 213 13.84 -8.02 13.34
C LEU A 213 13.41 -7.96 11.87
N PRO A 214 13.78 -8.95 11.04
CA PRO A 214 13.46 -8.89 9.61
C PRO A 214 11.99 -8.54 9.50
N ARG A 215 11.70 -7.40 8.86
CA ARG A 215 10.34 -6.87 8.75
C ARG A 215 9.51 -7.99 8.15
N GLN A 216 8.60 -8.56 8.94
CA GLN A 216 7.75 -9.64 8.48
C GLN A 216 6.78 -9.03 7.46
N VAL A 217 7.03 -9.29 6.19
CA VAL A 217 6.18 -8.81 5.10
C VAL A 217 5.14 -9.89 4.83
N PHE A 218 3.86 -9.52 4.93
CA PHE A 218 2.76 -10.40 4.56
C PHE A 218 2.03 -9.79 3.37
N VAL A 219 1.59 -10.64 2.45
CA VAL A 219 0.86 -10.21 1.26
C VAL A 219 -0.41 -11.02 1.08
N LYS A 220 -1.46 -10.37 0.58
CA LYS A 220 -2.64 -11.00 0.01
C LYS A 220 -2.45 -11.16 -1.50
N CYS A 221 -2.67 -12.35 -2.01
CA CYS A 221 -2.57 -12.65 -3.44
C CYS A 221 -3.83 -12.22 -4.19
N HIS A 222 -3.67 -11.64 -5.39
CA HIS A 222 -4.79 -11.19 -6.25
C HIS A 222 -4.90 -11.95 -7.58
N PHE A 223 -4.20 -13.08 -7.71
CA PHE A 223 -4.25 -13.96 -8.86
C PHE A 223 -3.92 -15.40 -8.44
N ASP A 224 -4.26 -16.35 -9.30
CA ASP A 224 -3.93 -17.76 -9.10
C ASP A 224 -2.56 -18.07 -9.70
N TYR A 225 -1.75 -18.83 -8.97
CA TYR A 225 -0.43 -19.24 -9.41
C TYR A 225 -0.25 -20.76 -9.27
N ASP A 226 -0.01 -21.40 -10.42
CA ASP A 226 0.31 -22.82 -10.51
C ASP A 226 1.74 -23.01 -11.05
N PRO A 227 2.70 -23.38 -10.17
CA PRO A 227 4.08 -23.64 -10.56
C PRO A 227 4.24 -24.71 -11.64
N ALA A 228 3.33 -25.69 -11.71
CA ALA A 228 3.41 -26.78 -12.68
C ALA A 228 3.23 -26.26 -14.12
N ARG A 229 2.45 -25.18 -14.27
CA ARG A 229 2.14 -24.52 -15.55
C ARG A 229 3.13 -23.42 -15.92
N ASP A 230 3.99 -23.01 -14.99
CA ASP A 230 4.98 -21.98 -15.23
C ASP A 230 6.23 -22.55 -15.91
N SER A 231 6.57 -22.06 -17.10
CA SER A 231 7.77 -22.47 -17.83
C SER A 231 9.02 -21.67 -17.46
N LEU A 232 8.86 -20.55 -16.75
CA LEU A 232 9.95 -19.66 -16.36
C LEU A 232 10.49 -19.96 -14.96
N ILE A 233 9.79 -20.79 -14.17
CA ILE A 233 10.23 -21.16 -12.83
C ILE A 233 11.51 -22.00 -12.89
N PRO A 234 12.55 -21.68 -12.07
CA PRO A 234 13.81 -22.41 -12.09
C PRO A 234 13.67 -23.90 -11.75
N CYS A 235 12.77 -24.23 -10.81
CA CYS A 235 12.48 -25.58 -10.36
C CYS A 235 10.99 -25.65 -9.97
N LYS A 236 10.22 -26.47 -10.68
CA LYS A 236 8.75 -26.56 -10.49
C LYS A 236 8.38 -27.13 -9.13
N GLU A 237 9.19 -28.07 -8.66
CA GLU A 237 9.03 -28.75 -7.37
C GLU A 237 9.26 -27.80 -6.19
N ALA A 238 10.07 -26.75 -6.41
CA ALA A 238 10.31 -25.70 -5.42
C ALA A 238 9.25 -24.58 -5.44
N GLY A 239 8.31 -24.61 -6.38
CA GLY A 239 7.28 -23.58 -6.51
C GLY A 239 6.18 -23.69 -5.47
N LEU A 240 5.71 -22.55 -4.98
CA LEU A 240 4.59 -22.47 -4.05
C LEU A 240 3.30 -22.16 -4.83
N HIS A 241 2.36 -23.10 -4.87
CA HIS A 241 1.02 -22.86 -5.40
C HIS A 241 0.20 -21.98 -4.45
N PHE A 242 -0.56 -21.03 -5.00
CA PHE A 242 -1.55 -20.24 -4.28
C PHE A 242 -2.71 -19.80 -5.18
N ASN A 243 -3.85 -19.47 -4.57
CA ASN A 243 -5.00 -18.88 -5.24
C ASN A 243 -5.15 -17.40 -4.90
N ALA A 244 -5.94 -16.68 -5.68
CA ALA A 244 -6.37 -15.33 -5.34
C ALA A 244 -7.13 -15.35 -4.01
N GLY A 245 -6.69 -14.50 -3.08
CA GLY A 245 -7.21 -14.41 -1.71
C GLY A 245 -6.29 -15.02 -0.66
N ASP A 246 -5.35 -15.90 -1.05
CA ASP A 246 -4.41 -16.52 -0.12
C ASP A 246 -3.48 -15.48 0.54
N LEU A 247 -3.07 -15.76 1.77
CA LEU A 247 -2.17 -14.93 2.56
C LEU A 247 -0.81 -15.61 2.66
N LEU A 248 0.21 -14.91 2.21
CA LEU A 248 1.59 -15.40 2.20
C LEU A 248 2.47 -14.54 3.10
N GLN A 249 3.38 -15.18 3.82
CA GLN A 249 4.52 -14.53 4.45
C GLN A 249 5.68 -14.53 3.45
N ILE A 250 6.21 -13.36 3.15
CA ILE A 250 7.40 -13.22 2.33
C ILE A 250 8.63 -13.44 3.21
N VAL A 251 9.48 -14.38 2.79
CA VAL A 251 10.69 -14.80 3.48
C VAL A 251 11.92 -14.11 2.89
N ASN A 252 11.99 -14.00 1.56
CA ASN A 252 13.12 -13.38 0.86
C ASN A 252 12.65 -12.73 -0.47
N GLN A 253 13.12 -11.51 -0.75
CA GLN A 253 12.83 -10.73 -1.96
C GLN A 253 14.09 -10.33 -2.76
N ASP A 254 15.25 -10.92 -2.45
CA ASP A 254 16.55 -10.54 -3.02
C ASP A 254 16.59 -10.80 -4.54
N ASP A 255 15.92 -11.86 -5.02
CA ASP A 255 15.79 -12.13 -6.45
C ASP A 255 14.65 -11.29 -7.05
N ALA A 256 14.99 -10.55 -8.10
CA ALA A 256 14.09 -9.61 -8.77
C ALA A 256 12.95 -10.27 -9.54
N ASN A 257 13.00 -11.58 -9.79
CA ASN A 257 11.99 -12.33 -10.53
C ASN A 257 11.26 -13.36 -9.66
N TRP A 258 11.93 -13.95 -8.67
CA TRP A 258 11.42 -15.06 -7.85
C TRP A 258 11.56 -14.80 -6.36
N TRP A 259 10.45 -14.57 -5.67
CA TRP A 259 10.46 -14.43 -4.22
C TRP A 259 10.31 -15.77 -3.52
N GLN A 260 10.81 -15.87 -2.29
CA GLN A 260 10.52 -16.99 -1.41
C GLN A 260 9.41 -16.60 -0.44
N ALA A 261 8.37 -17.42 -0.36
CA ALA A 261 7.24 -17.21 0.51
C ALA A 261 6.74 -18.53 1.11
N CYS A 262 5.93 -18.44 2.17
CA CYS A 262 5.18 -19.57 2.70
C CYS A 262 3.74 -19.15 3.04
N HIS A 263 2.82 -20.11 3.11
CA HIS A 263 1.46 -19.87 3.57
C HIS A 263 1.47 -19.48 5.05
N VAL A 264 0.65 -18.49 5.42
CA VAL A 264 0.52 -18.04 6.82
C VAL A 264 -0.01 -19.15 7.74
N GLU A 265 -0.82 -20.06 7.20
CA GLU A 265 -1.35 -21.23 7.93
C GLU A 265 -0.26 -22.29 8.24
N GLY A 266 0.95 -22.09 7.73
CA GLY A 266 2.10 -22.98 7.89
C GLY A 266 2.48 -23.67 6.59
N GLY A 267 3.69 -24.22 6.57
CA GLY A 267 4.26 -24.93 5.40
C GLY A 267 5.71 -24.60 5.17
N SER A 268 6.33 -25.29 4.20
CA SER A 268 7.68 -24.97 3.74
C SER A 268 7.68 -23.74 2.85
N ALA A 269 8.78 -22.98 2.86
CA ALA A 269 9.00 -21.92 1.90
C ALA A 269 9.11 -22.48 0.49
N GLY A 270 8.53 -21.78 -0.48
CA GLY A 270 8.63 -22.07 -1.91
C GLY A 270 8.71 -20.81 -2.74
N LEU A 271 9.00 -20.97 -4.03
CA LEU A 271 9.17 -19.89 -4.98
C LEU A 271 7.82 -19.40 -5.51
N ILE A 272 7.63 -18.08 -5.47
CA ILE A 272 6.52 -17.39 -6.11
C ILE A 272 7.08 -16.35 -7.10
N PRO A 273 6.34 -16.00 -8.17
CA PRO A 273 6.75 -14.91 -9.04
C PRO A 273 6.78 -13.62 -8.22
N SER A 274 7.87 -12.86 -8.35
CA SER A 274 7.94 -11.51 -7.78
C SER A 274 6.89 -10.59 -8.40
N GLN A 275 6.60 -9.50 -7.71
CA GLN A 275 5.77 -8.44 -8.26
C GLN A 275 6.27 -7.96 -9.64
N LEU A 276 7.58 -7.73 -9.78
CA LEU A 276 8.17 -7.26 -11.03
C LEU A 276 7.99 -8.27 -12.19
N LEU A 277 8.16 -9.57 -11.93
CA LEU A 277 7.97 -10.61 -12.94
C LEU A 277 6.52 -10.65 -13.43
N GLU A 278 5.57 -10.61 -12.49
CA GLU A 278 4.16 -10.69 -12.83
C GLU A 278 3.65 -9.40 -13.51
N GLU A 279 4.18 -8.23 -13.13
CA GLU A 279 3.94 -6.98 -13.84
C GLU A 279 4.42 -7.07 -15.29
N LYS A 280 5.61 -7.62 -15.54
CA LYS A 280 6.11 -7.84 -16.91
C LYS A 280 5.18 -8.78 -17.68
N ARG A 281 4.78 -9.92 -17.10
CA ARG A 281 3.86 -10.86 -17.74
C ARG A 281 2.56 -10.17 -18.16
N LYS A 282 1.94 -9.41 -17.25
CA LYS A 282 0.68 -8.71 -17.52
C LYS A 282 0.83 -7.51 -18.46
N ALA A 283 2.01 -6.88 -18.53
CA ALA A 283 2.31 -5.78 -19.44
C ALA A 283 2.54 -6.21 -20.90
N PHE A 284 3.06 -7.43 -21.13
CA PHE A 284 3.35 -7.95 -22.47
C PHE A 284 2.21 -8.78 -23.09
N VAL A 285 1.17 -9.14 -22.32
CA VAL A 285 -0.04 -9.73 -22.87
C VAL A 285 -0.80 -8.65 -23.65
N LYS A 286 -0.85 -8.78 -24.99
CA LYS A 286 -1.89 -8.13 -25.80
C LYS A 286 -3.22 -8.61 -25.22
N ARG A 287 -3.91 -7.76 -24.46
CA ARG A 287 -5.24 -8.11 -23.96
C ARG A 287 -6.15 -8.42 -25.13
N ASP A 288 -6.82 -9.56 -25.02
CA ASP A 288 -7.70 -10.07 -26.05
C ASP A 288 -8.77 -9.05 -26.43
N LEU A 289 -9.06 -9.15 -27.72
CA LEU A 289 -10.04 -8.44 -28.50
C LEU A 289 -11.44 -8.68 -27.91
N GLU A 290 -11.87 -7.91 -26.91
CA GLU A 290 -13.28 -7.91 -26.51
C GLU A 290 -14.12 -7.31 -27.65
N LEU A 291 -14.83 -8.21 -28.32
CA LEU A 291 -15.78 -8.03 -29.40
C LEU A 291 -16.81 -6.93 -29.07
N THR A 292 -16.67 -5.78 -29.71
CA THR A 292 -17.84 -4.95 -30.07
C THR A 292 -18.34 -5.43 -31.43
N PRO A 293 -19.53 -6.07 -31.53
CA PRO A 293 -20.13 -6.36 -32.82
C PRO A 293 -20.76 -5.07 -33.31
N ASN A 294 -19.97 -4.21 -33.96
CA ASN A 294 -20.46 -3.32 -35.01
C ASN A 294 -19.28 -2.66 -35.73
N SER A 295 -19.43 -2.60 -37.05
CA SER A 295 -18.55 -2.01 -38.06
C SER A 295 -17.47 -2.95 -38.60
N GLY A 296 -17.87 -3.70 -39.63
CA GLY A 296 -16.93 -4.27 -40.59
C GLY A 296 -16.12 -3.18 -41.28
N THR A 297 -14.87 -3.48 -41.61
CA THR A 297 -14.23 -3.28 -42.92
C THR A 297 -12.83 -3.92 -42.88
N LEU A 298 -12.52 -4.55 -44.01
CA LEU A 298 -11.31 -5.21 -44.48
C LEU A 298 -9.94 -4.54 -44.18
N CYS A 299 -8.92 -5.42 -44.13
CA CYS A 299 -7.52 -5.21 -44.53
C CYS A 299 -6.52 -4.64 -43.52
N GLY A 300 -5.35 -5.29 -43.46
CA GLY A 300 -4.25 -5.03 -42.55
C GLY A 300 -3.53 -3.70 -42.82
N SER A 301 -3.27 -2.98 -41.74
CA SER A 301 -2.25 -1.93 -41.68
C SER A 301 -1.67 -1.92 -40.27
N LEU A 302 -0.37 -2.15 -40.17
CA LEU A 302 0.46 -1.97 -38.97
C LEU A 302 0.56 -0.47 -38.63
N SER A 303 -0.53 0.10 -38.12
CA SER A 303 -0.52 1.46 -37.58
C SER A 303 -0.24 1.39 -36.08
N GLY A 304 1.04 1.51 -35.71
CA GLY A 304 1.45 1.73 -34.33
C GLY A 304 0.76 2.98 -33.78
N LYS A 305 -0.32 2.79 -33.02
CA LYS A 305 -0.99 3.91 -32.33
C LYS A 305 0.01 4.52 -31.35
N LYS A 306 0.41 5.78 -31.61
CA LYS A 306 1.18 6.62 -30.68
C LYS A 306 0.60 6.44 -29.27
N LYS A 307 1.45 6.07 -28.29
CA LYS A 307 1.09 6.06 -26.86
C LYS A 307 0.49 7.43 -26.52
N LYS A 308 -0.83 7.51 -26.40
CA LYS A 308 -1.51 8.70 -25.88
C LYS A 308 -1.11 8.80 -24.41
N ARG A 309 -0.33 9.82 -24.03
CA ARG A 309 -0.23 10.24 -22.63
C ARG A 309 -1.63 10.68 -22.21
N MET A 310 -2.30 9.84 -21.42
CA MET A 310 -3.61 10.17 -20.86
C MET A 310 -3.36 10.87 -19.54
N MET A 311 -3.72 12.16 -19.46
CA MET A 311 -3.73 12.89 -18.20
C MET A 311 -4.79 12.24 -17.28
N TYR A 312 -4.50 12.16 -15.98
CA TYR A 312 -5.45 11.67 -14.98
C TYR A 312 -6.61 12.67 -14.90
N LEU A 313 -7.76 12.30 -15.48
CA LEU A 313 -9.02 13.00 -15.27
C LEU A 313 -9.92 12.10 -14.43
N THR A 314 -10.44 12.62 -13.32
CA THR A 314 -11.36 11.91 -12.41
C THR A 314 -12.56 11.31 -13.14
N THR A 315 -13.04 11.96 -14.21
CA THR A 315 -14.14 11.47 -15.06
C THR A 315 -13.81 10.23 -15.88
N LYS A 316 -12.53 9.87 -16.01
CA LYS A 316 -12.03 8.69 -16.76
C LYS A 316 -11.52 7.58 -15.87
N ASN A 317 -11.85 7.58 -14.57
CA ASN A 317 -11.37 6.59 -13.61
C ASN A 317 -11.61 5.15 -14.09
N ALA A 318 -12.78 4.88 -14.69
CA ALA A 318 -13.14 3.58 -15.30
C ALA A 318 -12.19 3.08 -16.40
N GLU A 319 -11.47 3.97 -17.09
CA GLU A 319 -10.44 3.59 -18.06
C GLU A 319 -9.13 3.23 -17.35
N PHE A 320 -8.75 3.95 -16.29
CA PHE A 320 -7.56 3.64 -15.47
C PHE A 320 -7.74 2.38 -14.64
N ASP A 321 -8.95 2.10 -14.15
CA ASP A 321 -9.32 0.89 -13.42
C ASP A 321 -9.00 -0.38 -14.23
N ARG A 322 -9.18 -0.32 -15.56
CA ARG A 322 -8.80 -1.42 -16.43
C ARG A 322 -7.29 -1.68 -16.40
N HIS A 323 -6.46 -0.71 -16.03
CA HIS A 323 -5.00 -0.81 -16.05
C HIS A 323 -4.38 -1.02 -14.66
N GLU A 324 -5.18 -1.12 -13.59
CA GLU A 324 -4.70 -1.49 -12.26
C GLU A 324 -4.20 -2.94 -12.27
N LEU A 325 -2.91 -3.15 -11.98
CA LEU A 325 -2.30 -4.47 -11.91
C LEU A 325 -2.35 -4.96 -10.46
N LEU A 326 -3.40 -5.72 -10.15
CA LEU A 326 -3.54 -6.38 -8.86
C LEU A 326 -2.74 -7.68 -8.87
N ILE A 327 -1.69 -7.74 -8.07
CA ILE A 327 -0.77 -8.88 -7.98
C ILE A 327 -0.66 -9.30 -6.52
N TYR A 328 -0.07 -8.44 -5.69
CA TYR A 328 0.07 -8.60 -4.25
C TYR A 328 -0.38 -7.32 -3.55
N GLU A 329 -1.06 -7.44 -2.41
CA GLU A 329 -1.35 -6.32 -1.50
C GLU A 329 -0.65 -6.59 -0.17
N GLU A 330 0.22 -5.69 0.28
CA GLU A 330 0.88 -5.81 1.59
C GLU A 330 -0.16 -5.64 2.70
N VAL A 331 -0.19 -6.59 3.64
CA VAL A 331 -1.16 -6.63 4.73
C VAL A 331 -0.49 -6.76 6.09
N ALA A 332 -1.14 -6.20 7.11
CA ALA A 332 -0.76 -6.33 8.51
C ALA A 332 -1.82 -7.11 9.28
N ARG A 333 -1.37 -7.97 10.19
CA ARG A 333 -2.24 -8.67 11.13
C ARG A 333 -2.50 -7.79 12.35
N MET A 334 -3.73 -7.32 12.47
CA MET A 334 -4.18 -6.48 13.58
C MET A 334 -4.92 -7.32 14.64
N PRO A 335 -4.80 -6.96 15.93
CA PRO A 335 -5.65 -7.55 16.96
C PRO A 335 -7.13 -7.27 16.65
N PRO A 336 -8.08 -8.02 17.26
CA PRO A 336 -9.50 -7.82 16.99
C PRO A 336 -9.92 -6.37 17.21
N PHE A 337 -10.57 -5.77 16.22
CA PHE A 337 -11.01 -4.38 16.27
C PHE A 337 -12.34 -4.18 15.52
N ARG A 338 -13.04 -3.09 15.81
CA ARG A 338 -14.31 -2.79 15.13
C ARG A 338 -14.06 -2.05 13.82
N ARG A 339 -14.60 -2.57 12.73
CA ARG A 339 -14.67 -1.86 11.43
C ARG A 339 -15.55 -0.64 11.57
N LYS A 340 -15.18 0.48 10.94
CA LYS A 340 -15.97 1.71 10.99
C LYS A 340 -17.13 1.68 9.99
N THR A 341 -16.96 1.00 8.87
CA THR A 341 -18.00 0.88 7.84
C THR A 341 -18.21 -0.59 7.41
N LEU A 342 -19.46 -0.95 7.17
CA LEU A 342 -19.87 -2.21 6.55
C LEU A 342 -20.47 -1.89 5.18
N VAL A 343 -19.84 -2.36 4.12
CA VAL A 343 -20.20 -2.02 2.73
C VAL A 343 -20.81 -3.23 2.05
N LEU A 344 -22.11 -3.17 1.74
CA LEU A 344 -22.85 -4.21 1.04
C LEU A 344 -22.86 -3.92 -0.47
N ILE A 345 -22.12 -4.73 -1.22
CA ILE A 345 -22.00 -4.65 -2.68
C ILE A 345 -22.79 -5.79 -3.34
N GLY A 346 -23.38 -5.57 -4.51
CA GLY A 346 -24.17 -6.57 -5.20
C GLY A 346 -25.16 -5.97 -6.20
N ALA A 347 -25.72 -6.83 -7.04
CA ALA A 347 -26.62 -6.42 -8.11
C ALA A 347 -27.88 -5.70 -7.59
N GLN A 348 -28.55 -4.94 -8.47
CA GLN A 348 -29.83 -4.34 -8.12
C GLN A 348 -30.88 -5.42 -7.87
N GLY A 349 -31.60 -5.33 -6.75
CA GLY A 349 -32.66 -6.27 -6.38
C GLY A 349 -32.18 -7.52 -5.63
N VAL A 350 -30.87 -7.70 -5.40
CA VAL A 350 -30.32 -8.88 -4.71
C VAL A 350 -30.58 -8.93 -3.20
N GLY A 351 -31.20 -7.89 -2.61
CA GLY A 351 -31.58 -7.87 -1.19
C GLY A 351 -30.65 -7.11 -0.23
N ARG A 352 -29.68 -6.34 -0.75
CA ARG A 352 -28.75 -5.51 0.05
C ARG A 352 -29.45 -4.61 1.06
N ARG A 353 -30.47 -3.87 0.60
CA ARG A 353 -31.27 -2.95 1.46
C ARG A 353 -32.01 -3.70 2.56
N SER A 354 -32.54 -4.89 2.26
CA SER A 354 -33.24 -5.72 3.24
C SER A 354 -32.29 -6.21 4.34
N LEU A 355 -31.10 -6.69 3.97
CA LEU A 355 -30.05 -7.09 4.91
C LEU A 355 -29.59 -5.90 5.77
N LYS A 356 -29.32 -4.74 5.14
CA LYS A 356 -28.96 -3.50 5.85
C LYS A 356 -29.99 -3.15 6.91
N ASN A 357 -31.25 -3.02 6.52
CA ASN A 357 -32.32 -2.62 7.42
C ASN A 357 -32.50 -3.62 8.56
N LYS A 358 -32.42 -4.92 8.27
CA LYS A 358 -32.53 -5.97 9.28
C LYS A 358 -31.39 -5.91 10.30
N LEU A 359 -30.16 -5.65 9.85
CA LEU A 359 -28.99 -5.48 10.73
C LEU A 359 -29.12 -4.28 11.66
N ILE A 360 -29.57 -3.14 11.12
CA ILE A 360 -29.79 -1.92 11.90
C ILE A 360 -30.93 -2.09 12.92
N MET A 361 -32.04 -2.72 12.52
CA MET A 361 -33.15 -2.98 13.45
C MET A 361 -32.80 -3.99 14.53
N TRP A 362 -31.92 -4.94 14.23
CA TRP A 362 -31.49 -5.95 15.19
C TRP A 362 -30.61 -5.37 16.30
N ASP A 363 -29.73 -4.42 15.96
CA ASP A 363 -28.89 -3.74 16.95
C ASP A 363 -28.67 -2.26 16.56
N PRO A 364 -29.63 -1.38 16.93
CA PRO A 364 -29.59 0.03 16.54
C PRO A 364 -28.51 0.84 17.29
N ASP A 365 -28.00 0.32 18.39
CA ASP A 365 -26.92 0.96 19.15
C ASP A 365 -25.56 0.71 18.50
N ARG A 366 -25.39 -0.45 17.86
CA ARG A 366 -24.14 -0.78 17.15
C ARG A 366 -24.11 -0.34 15.70
N TYR A 367 -25.24 -0.33 15.01
CA TYR A 367 -25.30 -0.07 13.57
C TYR A 367 -26.08 1.21 13.27
N GLY A 368 -25.55 1.98 12.33
CA GLY A 368 -26.22 3.16 11.78
C GLY A 368 -26.14 3.17 10.26
N THR A 369 -26.88 4.07 9.63
CA THR A 369 -26.77 4.33 8.18
C THR A 369 -26.89 5.83 7.92
N THR A 370 -26.44 6.26 6.76
CA THR A 370 -26.50 7.65 6.35
C THR A 370 -27.90 8.03 5.86
N VAL A 371 -28.30 9.27 6.11
CA VAL A 371 -29.44 9.87 5.40
C VAL A 371 -28.96 10.35 4.02
N PRO A 372 -29.54 9.85 2.91
CA PRO A 372 -29.22 10.31 1.57
C PRO A 372 -29.78 11.72 1.32
N TYR A 373 -29.10 12.46 0.45
CA TYR A 373 -29.52 13.79 0.02
C TYR A 373 -30.27 13.73 -1.29
N THR A 374 -31.21 14.66 -1.48
CA THR A 374 -31.88 14.85 -2.76
C THR A 374 -32.10 16.31 -3.10
N SER A 375 -32.08 16.63 -4.39
CA SER A 375 -32.50 17.94 -4.91
C SER A 375 -34.02 18.08 -5.10
N ARG A 376 -34.77 16.99 -4.87
CA ARG A 376 -36.23 17.00 -4.99
C ARG A 376 -36.84 17.88 -3.90
N ARG A 377 -37.98 18.52 -4.17
CA ARG A 377 -38.74 19.19 -3.12
C ARG A 377 -39.37 18.17 -2.15
N PRO A 378 -39.36 18.43 -0.83
CA PRO A 378 -40.06 17.58 0.13
C PRO A 378 -41.56 17.56 -0.14
N LYS A 379 -42.19 16.40 0.05
CA LYS A 379 -43.65 16.26 0.07
C LYS A 379 -44.20 16.69 1.43
N ASP A 380 -45.49 17.00 1.50
CA ASP A 380 -46.15 17.46 2.74
C ASP A 380 -46.01 16.50 3.94
N SER A 381 -45.84 15.20 3.69
CA SER A 381 -45.65 14.17 4.71
C SER A 381 -44.18 13.88 5.05
N GLU A 382 -43.22 14.45 4.30
CA GLU A 382 -41.80 14.21 4.49
C GLU A 382 -41.20 15.27 5.43
N ARG A 383 -40.29 14.83 6.30
CA ARG A 383 -39.57 15.69 7.24
C ARG A 383 -38.08 15.66 6.95
N GLU A 384 -37.40 16.78 7.18
CA GLU A 384 -35.94 16.87 7.03
C GLU A 384 -35.23 15.82 7.89
N GLY A 385 -34.28 15.11 7.29
CA GLY A 385 -33.56 14.03 7.95
C GLY A 385 -34.34 12.71 8.08
N GLN A 386 -35.63 12.69 7.74
CA GLN A 386 -36.45 11.48 7.75
C GLN A 386 -36.51 10.87 6.35
N GLY A 387 -35.61 9.93 6.09
CA GLY A 387 -35.50 9.24 4.81
C GLY A 387 -34.64 9.99 3.79
N TYR A 388 -34.81 11.31 3.67
CA TYR A 388 -33.96 12.18 2.86
C TYR A 388 -33.61 13.48 3.57
N SER A 389 -32.45 14.04 3.22
CA SER A 389 -32.12 15.44 3.43
C SER A 389 -32.31 16.23 2.14
N PHE A 390 -33.00 17.36 2.23
CA PHE A 390 -33.41 18.11 1.05
C PHE A 390 -32.51 19.33 0.85
N VAL A 391 -31.85 19.41 -0.30
CA VAL A 391 -30.93 20.49 -0.65
C VAL A 391 -31.27 21.07 -2.02
N SER A 392 -30.80 22.27 -2.33
CA SER A 392 -31.02 22.82 -3.67
C SER A 392 -30.19 22.06 -4.71
N ARG A 393 -30.68 21.98 -5.97
CA ARG A 393 -29.91 21.35 -7.06
C ARG A 393 -28.55 22.03 -7.25
N GLY A 394 -28.51 23.37 -7.21
CA GLY A 394 -27.26 24.14 -7.38
C GLY A 394 -26.22 23.88 -6.29
N GLU A 395 -26.66 23.77 -5.03
CA GLU A 395 -25.79 23.38 -3.91
C GLU A 395 -25.26 21.94 -4.11
N MET A 396 -26.15 20.99 -4.41
CA MET A 396 -25.77 19.60 -4.60
C MET A 396 -24.78 19.42 -5.77
N GLU A 397 -24.98 20.14 -6.88
CA GLU A 397 -24.03 20.12 -8.00
C GLU A 397 -22.67 20.73 -7.65
N ALA A 398 -22.65 21.79 -6.84
CA ALA A 398 -21.41 22.39 -6.35
C ALA A 398 -20.63 21.43 -5.44
N ASP A 399 -21.34 20.77 -4.52
CA ASP A 399 -20.78 19.74 -3.64
C ASP A 399 -20.24 18.53 -4.41
N ILE A 400 -20.97 18.07 -5.43
CA ILE A 400 -20.54 16.97 -6.29
C ILE A 400 -19.24 17.35 -7.00
N ARG A 401 -19.14 18.57 -7.56
CA ARG A 401 -17.90 19.08 -8.17
C ARG A 401 -16.75 19.20 -7.17
N ALA A 402 -17.06 19.46 -5.91
CA ALA A 402 -16.09 19.52 -4.82
C ALA A 402 -15.72 18.13 -4.23
N GLY A 403 -16.25 17.03 -4.78
CA GLY A 403 -15.93 15.68 -4.31
C GLY A 403 -16.51 15.33 -2.94
N ARG A 404 -17.56 16.02 -2.48
CA ARG A 404 -18.20 15.78 -1.16
C ARG A 404 -19.17 14.58 -1.13
N TYR A 405 -19.48 14.03 -2.28
CA TYR A 405 -20.41 12.91 -2.44
C TYR A 405 -19.66 11.62 -2.74
N LEU A 406 -19.99 10.56 -1.99
CA LEU A 406 -19.48 9.21 -2.23
C LEU A 406 -20.04 8.64 -3.55
N GLU A 407 -21.35 8.76 -3.71
CA GLU A 407 -22.07 8.40 -4.92
C GLU A 407 -23.22 9.38 -5.15
N HIS A 408 -23.53 9.62 -6.42
CA HIS A 408 -24.65 10.44 -6.83
C HIS A 408 -25.25 9.93 -8.15
N GLY A 409 -26.52 10.22 -8.37
CA GLY A 409 -27.24 9.86 -9.58
C GLY A 409 -28.44 10.79 -9.79
N GLU A 410 -29.00 10.73 -10.99
CA GLU A 410 -30.19 11.50 -11.36
C GLU A 410 -31.37 10.56 -11.61
N TYR A 411 -32.52 10.89 -11.03
CA TYR A 411 -33.76 10.14 -11.21
C TYR A 411 -34.93 11.12 -11.29
N GLU A 412 -35.74 10.99 -12.35
CA GLU A 412 -36.88 11.89 -12.64
C GLU A 412 -36.51 13.38 -12.54
N GLY A 413 -35.35 13.76 -13.10
CA GLY A 413 -34.86 15.15 -13.13
C GLY A 413 -34.34 15.69 -11.79
N ASN A 414 -34.27 14.84 -10.75
CA ASN A 414 -33.76 15.20 -9.43
C ASN A 414 -32.47 14.44 -9.12
N LEU A 415 -31.54 15.11 -8.45
CA LEU A 415 -30.31 14.51 -7.98
C LEU A 415 -30.56 13.77 -6.66
N TYR A 416 -29.84 12.66 -6.48
CA TYR A 416 -29.80 11.86 -5.27
C TYR A 416 -28.36 11.46 -4.99
N GLY A 417 -27.96 11.39 -3.73
CA GLY A 417 -26.60 10.99 -3.40
C GLY A 417 -26.30 10.88 -1.92
N THR A 418 -25.19 10.24 -1.59
CA THR A 418 -24.73 10.03 -0.22
C THR A 418 -23.50 10.91 0.02
N ARG A 419 -23.58 11.87 0.96
CA ARG A 419 -22.44 12.69 1.36
C ARG A 419 -21.44 11.88 2.18
N ILE A 420 -20.15 12.13 1.98
CA ILE A 420 -19.08 11.49 2.75
C ILE A 420 -19.16 11.87 4.23
N ASP A 421 -19.51 13.13 4.54
CA ASP A 421 -19.65 13.61 5.92
C ASP A 421 -20.77 12.89 6.70
N SER A 422 -21.82 12.42 6.02
CA SER A 422 -22.84 11.60 6.67
C SER A 422 -22.27 10.31 7.25
N ILE A 423 -21.27 9.72 6.57
CA ILE A 423 -20.59 8.51 7.02
C ILE A 423 -19.77 8.83 8.26
N ARG A 424 -19.02 9.94 8.24
CA ARG A 424 -18.25 10.44 9.39
C ARG A 424 -19.15 10.67 10.60
N GLY A 425 -20.34 11.24 10.41
CA GLY A 425 -21.31 11.46 11.49
C GLY A 425 -21.75 10.16 12.18
N VAL A 426 -22.01 9.10 11.41
CA VAL A 426 -22.37 7.78 11.97
C VAL A 426 -21.20 7.16 12.74
N VAL A 427 -19.98 7.26 12.19
CA VAL A 427 -18.77 6.74 12.83
C VAL A 427 -18.45 7.51 14.12
N ALA A 428 -18.60 8.84 14.12
CA ALA A 428 -18.40 9.70 15.30
C ALA A 428 -19.41 9.40 16.42
N ALA A 429 -20.61 8.93 16.06
CA ALA A 429 -21.60 8.43 17.03
C ALA A 429 -21.24 7.04 17.62
N GLY A 430 -20.07 6.49 17.31
CA GLY A 430 -19.59 5.21 17.82
C GLY A 430 -20.22 3.97 17.16
N LYS A 431 -20.94 4.17 16.04
CA LYS A 431 -21.64 3.10 15.32
C LYS A 431 -20.88 2.65 14.08
N VAL A 432 -21.08 1.40 13.69
CA VAL A 432 -20.64 0.90 12.37
C VAL A 432 -21.62 1.42 11.32
N CYS A 433 -21.11 2.21 10.36
CA CYS A 433 -21.94 2.73 9.29
C CYS A 433 -22.18 1.66 8.21
N VAL A 434 -23.43 1.22 8.06
CA VAL A 434 -23.86 0.23 7.07
C VAL A 434 -24.31 0.94 5.78
N LEU A 435 -23.66 0.58 4.68
CA LEU A 435 -23.78 1.24 3.37
C LEU A 435 -24.16 0.20 2.30
N ASP A 436 -25.20 0.45 1.52
CA ASP A 436 -25.63 -0.36 0.37
C ASP A 436 -25.38 0.38 -0.95
N VAL A 437 -24.11 0.65 -1.24
CA VAL A 437 -23.63 1.52 -2.33
C VAL A 437 -23.28 0.75 -3.60
N ASN A 438 -22.99 1.47 -4.69
CA ASN A 438 -22.44 0.89 -5.93
C ASN A 438 -21.00 0.38 -5.72
N PRO A 439 -20.56 -0.71 -6.39
CA PRO A 439 -19.17 -1.18 -6.36
C PRO A 439 -18.09 -0.10 -6.51
N GLN A 440 -18.34 0.95 -7.32
CA GLN A 440 -17.38 2.04 -7.51
C GLN A 440 -17.07 2.83 -6.23
N ALA A 441 -18.01 2.90 -5.30
CA ALA A 441 -17.85 3.61 -4.02
C ALA A 441 -16.78 2.97 -3.14
N VAL A 442 -16.49 1.67 -3.32
CA VAL A 442 -15.48 0.96 -2.53
C VAL A 442 -14.09 1.60 -2.66
N LYS A 443 -13.76 2.16 -3.83
CA LYS A 443 -12.47 2.82 -4.07
C LYS A 443 -12.26 4.06 -3.22
N VAL A 444 -13.34 4.79 -2.97
CA VAL A 444 -13.31 5.98 -2.09
C VAL A 444 -13.29 5.55 -0.62
N LEU A 445 -13.97 4.44 -0.29
CA LEU A 445 -14.09 3.95 1.08
C LEU A 445 -12.88 3.13 1.54
N ARG A 446 -12.06 2.56 0.64
CA ARG A 446 -10.94 1.65 0.99
C ARG A 446 -9.73 2.42 1.54
N THR A 447 -9.91 3.09 2.67
CA THR A 447 -8.89 3.92 3.34
C THR A 447 -8.86 3.67 4.84
N ALA A 448 -7.78 4.11 5.49
CA ALA A 448 -7.63 4.09 6.96
C ALA A 448 -8.73 4.90 7.69
N GLU A 449 -9.34 5.86 6.98
CA GLU A 449 -10.41 6.69 7.52
C GLU A 449 -11.68 5.86 7.78
N PHE A 450 -12.11 5.06 6.79
CA PHE A 450 -13.38 4.34 6.81
C PHE A 450 -13.25 2.85 7.14
N VAL A 451 -12.05 2.28 7.03
CA VAL A 451 -11.69 0.89 7.38
C VAL A 451 -12.82 -0.09 7.03
N PRO A 452 -13.21 -0.19 5.75
CA PRO A 452 -14.42 -0.89 5.35
C PRO A 452 -14.28 -2.39 5.54
N TYR A 453 -15.40 -3.04 5.85
CA TYR A 453 -15.61 -4.46 5.63
C TYR A 453 -16.57 -4.63 4.44
N VAL A 454 -16.07 -5.15 3.33
CA VAL A 454 -16.79 -5.21 2.06
C VAL A 454 -17.39 -6.60 1.90
N VAL A 455 -18.72 -6.68 1.96
CA VAL A 455 -19.47 -7.92 1.77
C VAL A 455 -20.18 -7.87 0.42
N PHE A 456 -19.82 -8.80 -0.46
CA PHE A 456 -20.53 -9.03 -1.70
C PHE A 456 -21.73 -9.95 -1.47
N ILE A 457 -22.90 -9.47 -1.83
CA ILE A 457 -24.15 -10.21 -1.83
C ILE A 457 -24.37 -10.71 -3.25
N GLU A 458 -24.05 -11.98 -3.46
CA GLU A 458 -24.17 -12.67 -4.73
C GLU A 458 -25.64 -13.04 -4.98
N ALA A 459 -26.07 -12.86 -6.22
CA ALA A 459 -27.37 -13.33 -6.66
C ALA A 459 -27.39 -14.87 -6.67
N PRO A 460 -28.45 -15.51 -6.13
CA PRO A 460 -28.64 -16.93 -6.34
C PRO A 460 -28.91 -17.22 -7.82
N ASP A 461 -28.98 -18.49 -8.19
CA ASP A 461 -29.37 -18.88 -9.53
C ASP A 461 -30.75 -18.31 -9.91
N PHE A 462 -31.00 -18.22 -11.23
CA PHE A 462 -32.20 -17.59 -11.78
C PHE A 462 -33.50 -18.19 -11.24
N GLU A 463 -33.58 -19.52 -11.09
CA GLU A 463 -34.81 -20.18 -10.63
C GLU A 463 -35.05 -19.91 -9.15
N THR A 464 -34.01 -19.96 -8.33
CA THR A 464 -34.09 -19.56 -6.91
C THR A 464 -34.50 -18.11 -6.77
N LEU A 465 -33.89 -17.18 -7.52
CA LEU A 465 -34.23 -15.75 -7.46
C LEU A 465 -35.69 -15.50 -7.89
N ARG A 466 -36.18 -16.23 -8.90
CA ARG A 466 -37.56 -16.19 -9.37
C ARG A 466 -38.53 -16.69 -8.31
N ALA A 467 -38.22 -17.81 -7.65
CA ALA A 467 -39.02 -18.35 -6.56
C ALA A 467 -39.09 -17.38 -5.37
N MET A 468 -37.96 -16.76 -5.01
CA MET A 468 -37.89 -15.74 -3.96
C MET A 468 -38.74 -14.50 -4.30
N ASN A 469 -38.69 -14.03 -5.55
CA ASN A 469 -39.52 -12.89 -5.97
C ASN A 469 -41.01 -13.21 -5.88
N ARG A 470 -41.42 -14.42 -6.28
CA ARG A 470 -42.81 -14.90 -6.16
C ARG A 470 -43.24 -14.97 -4.70
N ALA A 471 -42.45 -15.59 -3.83
CA ALA A 471 -42.75 -15.68 -2.40
C ALA A 471 -42.82 -14.29 -1.72
N ALA A 472 -41.98 -13.34 -2.14
CA ALA A 472 -42.01 -11.97 -1.63
C ALA A 472 -43.29 -11.21 -2.05
N LEU A 473 -43.85 -11.50 -3.23
CA LEU A 473 -45.13 -10.96 -3.67
C LEU A 473 -46.29 -11.58 -2.89
N GLU A 474 -46.29 -12.91 -2.74
CA GLU A 474 -47.33 -13.65 -2.01
C GLU A 474 -47.41 -13.26 -0.53
N SER A 475 -46.25 -12.99 0.09
CA SER A 475 -46.16 -12.52 1.48
C SER A 475 -46.39 -11.02 1.66
N GLY A 476 -46.59 -10.25 0.57
CA GLY A 476 -46.76 -8.81 0.62
C GLY A 476 -45.50 -8.01 1.01
N VAL A 477 -44.34 -8.67 1.11
CA VAL A 477 -43.05 -8.05 1.44
C VAL A 477 -42.54 -7.18 0.28
N SER A 478 -42.87 -7.55 -0.96
CA SER A 478 -42.61 -6.74 -2.15
C SER A 478 -43.89 -6.47 -2.91
N THR A 479 -44.12 -5.21 -3.28
CA THR A 479 -45.22 -4.80 -4.17
C THR A 479 -44.80 -4.75 -5.64
N LYS A 480 -43.49 -4.83 -5.92
CA LYS A 480 -42.93 -4.77 -7.27
C LYS A 480 -42.77 -6.17 -7.84
N GLN A 481 -43.56 -6.50 -8.85
CA GLN A 481 -43.36 -7.70 -9.66
C GLN A 481 -42.18 -7.46 -10.60
N LEU A 482 -41.15 -8.30 -10.49
CA LEU A 482 -40.00 -8.25 -11.39
C LEU A 482 -40.29 -9.09 -12.62
N THR A 483 -39.89 -8.60 -13.79
CA THR A 483 -39.98 -9.40 -15.02
C THR A 483 -38.86 -10.44 -15.06
N GLU A 484 -39.01 -11.51 -15.85
CA GLU A 484 -37.92 -12.47 -16.04
C GLU A 484 -36.64 -11.80 -16.59
N ALA A 485 -36.79 -10.77 -17.42
CA ALA A 485 -35.67 -9.99 -17.93
C ALA A 485 -34.92 -9.23 -16.80
N ASP A 486 -35.66 -8.69 -15.83
CA ASP A 486 -35.05 -8.03 -14.67
C ASP A 486 -34.27 -9.04 -13.80
N LEU A 487 -34.83 -10.22 -13.57
CA LEU A 487 -34.18 -11.28 -12.80
C LEU A 487 -32.90 -11.79 -13.46
N ARG A 488 -32.92 -12.01 -14.80
CA ARG A 488 -31.71 -12.36 -15.56
C ARG A 488 -30.66 -11.26 -15.48
N ARG A 489 -31.08 -10.00 -15.59
CA ARG A 489 -30.18 -8.85 -15.44
C ARG A 489 -29.53 -8.83 -14.05
N THR A 490 -30.26 -9.13 -12.98
CA THR A 490 -29.67 -9.22 -11.63
C THR A 490 -28.58 -10.30 -11.55
N VAL A 491 -28.82 -11.48 -12.12
CA VAL A 491 -27.82 -12.57 -12.14
C VAL A 491 -26.58 -12.17 -12.97
N GLU A 492 -26.78 -11.67 -14.19
CA GLU A 492 -25.69 -11.22 -15.07
C GLU A 492 -24.88 -10.08 -14.45
N GLU A 493 -25.56 -9.10 -13.83
CA GLU A 493 -24.92 -8.00 -13.12
C GLU A 493 -24.12 -8.51 -11.92
N SER A 494 -24.64 -9.48 -11.17
CA SER A 494 -23.93 -10.11 -10.05
C SER A 494 -22.60 -10.71 -10.53
N SER A 495 -22.63 -11.53 -11.59
CA SER A 495 -21.42 -12.12 -12.16
C SER A 495 -20.44 -11.07 -12.73
N ARG A 496 -20.95 -9.95 -13.27
CA ARG A 496 -20.10 -8.84 -13.74
C ARG A 496 -19.43 -8.12 -12.57
N ILE A 497 -20.16 -7.87 -11.48
CA ILE A 497 -19.61 -7.23 -10.27
C ILE A 497 -18.53 -8.11 -9.65
N GLN A 498 -18.78 -9.42 -9.52
CA GLN A 498 -17.80 -10.36 -8.98
C GLN A 498 -16.50 -10.38 -9.78
N ARG A 499 -16.58 -10.42 -11.12
CA ARG A 499 -15.39 -10.37 -11.98
C ARG A 499 -14.64 -9.04 -11.90
N GLY A 500 -15.34 -7.92 -11.76
CA GLY A 500 -14.73 -6.59 -11.79
C GLY A 500 -14.23 -6.07 -10.45
N TYR A 501 -14.77 -6.56 -9.33
CA TYR A 501 -14.53 -6.02 -7.98
C TYR A 501 -14.21 -7.09 -6.94
N GLY A 502 -14.11 -8.37 -7.34
CA GLY A 502 -13.90 -9.51 -6.44
C GLY A 502 -12.71 -9.34 -5.50
N HIS A 503 -11.65 -8.67 -5.96
CA HIS A 503 -10.44 -8.39 -5.18
C HIS A 503 -10.67 -7.46 -3.99
N TYR A 504 -11.73 -6.65 -4.01
CA TYR A 504 -12.07 -5.77 -2.89
C TYR A 504 -12.92 -6.45 -1.82
N PHE A 505 -13.48 -7.63 -2.08
CA PHE A 505 -14.41 -8.28 -1.16
C PHE A 505 -13.65 -8.96 -0.02
N ASP A 506 -14.14 -8.76 1.19
CA ASP A 506 -13.70 -9.48 2.38
C ASP A 506 -14.54 -10.76 2.58
N LEU A 507 -15.79 -10.74 2.12
CA LEU A 507 -16.74 -11.85 2.23
C LEU A 507 -17.71 -11.87 1.05
N CYS A 508 -18.01 -13.06 0.54
CA CYS A 508 -19.06 -13.29 -0.46
C CYS A 508 -20.18 -14.15 0.15
N LEU A 509 -21.44 -13.71 0.03
CA LEU A 509 -22.62 -14.42 0.52
C LEU A 509 -23.65 -14.56 -0.59
N VAL A 510 -24.08 -15.80 -0.88
CA VAL A 510 -25.18 -16.05 -1.83
C VAL A 510 -26.51 -15.83 -1.12
N ASN A 511 -27.30 -14.86 -1.59
CA ASN A 511 -28.59 -14.56 -0.96
C ASN A 511 -29.73 -15.39 -1.53
N SER A 512 -29.75 -16.69 -1.22
CA SER A 512 -30.86 -17.60 -1.52
C SER A 512 -31.96 -17.58 -0.46
N ASN A 513 -31.66 -17.11 0.75
CA ASN A 513 -32.62 -16.95 1.83
C ASN A 513 -32.17 -15.81 2.76
N LEU A 514 -33.01 -14.77 2.87
CA LEU A 514 -32.67 -13.56 3.62
C LEU A 514 -32.30 -13.83 5.09
N GLU A 515 -32.99 -14.75 5.75
CA GLU A 515 -32.76 -15.05 7.17
C GLU A 515 -31.45 -15.79 7.39
N ARG A 516 -31.16 -16.77 6.53
CA ARG A 516 -29.89 -17.50 6.57
C ARG A 516 -28.72 -16.57 6.29
N THR A 517 -28.79 -15.81 5.20
CA THR A 517 -27.75 -14.85 4.82
C THR A 517 -27.55 -13.79 5.89
N PHE A 518 -28.62 -13.36 6.57
CA PHE A 518 -28.52 -12.46 7.72
C PHE A 518 -27.72 -13.07 8.87
N ARG A 519 -27.98 -14.34 9.25
CA ARG A 519 -27.21 -15.01 10.31
C ARG A 519 -25.74 -15.18 9.95
N GLU A 520 -25.45 -15.51 8.68
CA GLU A 520 -24.08 -15.60 8.17
C GLU A 520 -23.36 -14.24 8.26
N LEU A 521 -24.04 -13.16 7.88
CA LEU A 521 -23.53 -11.80 8.04
C LEU A 521 -23.29 -11.44 9.52
N GLN A 522 -24.22 -11.78 10.42
CA GLN A 522 -24.07 -11.56 11.86
C GLN A 522 -22.84 -12.30 12.41
N ALA A 523 -22.67 -13.57 12.05
CA ALA A 523 -21.53 -14.38 12.47
C ALA A 523 -20.21 -13.77 11.99
N ALA A 524 -20.16 -13.31 10.74
CA ALA A 524 -18.98 -12.61 10.20
C ALA A 524 -18.68 -11.33 10.98
N MET A 525 -19.70 -10.53 11.31
CA MET A 525 -19.52 -9.29 12.08
C MET A 525 -19.03 -9.56 13.52
N GLU A 526 -19.46 -10.65 14.15
CA GLU A 526 -18.94 -11.03 15.48
C GLU A 526 -17.51 -11.55 15.41
N LYS A 527 -17.17 -12.32 14.37
CA LYS A 527 -15.81 -12.82 14.13
C LYS A 527 -14.79 -11.69 14.09
N LEU A 528 -15.13 -10.55 13.47
CA LEU A 528 -14.26 -9.37 13.43
C LEU A 528 -13.93 -8.81 14.84
N ARG A 529 -14.83 -8.98 15.82
CA ARG A 529 -14.60 -8.54 17.21
C ARG A 529 -13.76 -9.51 18.02
N THR A 530 -13.76 -10.79 17.68
CA THR A 530 -13.12 -11.83 18.50
C THR A 530 -11.81 -12.31 17.91
N GLU A 531 -11.63 -12.20 16.60
CA GLU A 531 -10.47 -12.74 15.90
C GLU A 531 -9.57 -11.64 15.30
N PRO A 532 -8.24 -11.90 15.20
CA PRO A 532 -7.33 -11.02 14.50
C PRO A 532 -7.73 -10.83 13.04
N GLN A 533 -7.44 -9.66 12.49
CA GLN A 533 -7.84 -9.29 11.13
C GLN A 533 -6.63 -8.92 10.29
N TRP A 534 -6.68 -9.29 9.01
CA TRP A 534 -5.73 -8.79 8.02
C TRP A 534 -6.30 -7.54 7.37
N VAL A 535 -5.49 -6.47 7.35
CA VAL A 535 -5.83 -5.19 6.72
C VAL A 535 -4.65 -4.73 5.87
N PRO A 536 -4.88 -3.90 4.84
CA PRO A 536 -3.79 -3.25 4.11
C PRO A 536 -2.85 -2.51 5.07
N VAL A 537 -1.53 -2.61 4.81
CA VAL A 537 -0.50 -1.93 5.62
C VAL A 537 -0.72 -0.41 5.67
N SER A 538 -1.23 0.18 4.59
CA SER A 538 -1.57 1.61 4.49
C SER A 538 -2.69 2.07 5.41
N TRP A 539 -3.37 1.15 6.11
CA TRP A 539 -4.37 1.48 7.12
C TRP A 539 -3.79 1.57 8.53
N VAL A 540 -2.54 1.12 8.70
CA VAL A 540 -1.87 0.99 10.00
C VAL A 540 -0.70 1.96 10.11
N TYR A 541 0.09 2.10 9.04
CA TYR A 541 1.34 2.88 9.01
C TYR A 541 1.21 4.16 8.18
#